data_AF-A0A4P5NY07-F1
#
_entry.id   AF-A0A4P5NY07-F1
#
_cell.length_a   1.000
_cell.length_b   1.000
_cell.length_c   1.000
_cell.angle_alpha   90.00
_cell.angle_beta   90.00
_cell.angle_gamma   90.00
#
_symmetry.space_group_name_H-M   'P 1'
#
loop_
_entity.id
_entity.type
_entity.pdbx_description
1 polymer ?
#
loop_
_entity_poly.entity_id
_entity_poly.type
_entity_poly.pdbx_seq_one_letter_code
_entity_poly.pdbx_strand_id
1 'polypeptide(L)'
;MGRNGKLISYIHERPLQWHLVTAVAGTHDVINDPSQIQAQDDQTIDAGTLTLNSIKSEDGAPCTVITFDPLVLPPGIQPSDDPILQIRSYRTL
;
A
#
# COMPACT_ATOMS: atom_id res chain seq x y z
N MET A 1 -21.86 -9.36 14.93
CA MET A 1 -21.38 -9.15 13.56
C MET A 1 -19.85 -9.04 13.61
N GLY A 2 -19.10 -9.94 12.98
CA GLY A 2 -17.63 -9.86 12.97
C GLY A 2 -17.14 -8.63 12.21
N ARG A 3 -15.89 -8.19 12.44
CA ARG A 3 -15.30 -6.97 11.86
C ARG A 3 -15.45 -6.88 10.33
N ASN A 4 -15.46 -8.00 9.62
CA ASN A 4 -15.61 -8.07 8.16
C ASN A 4 -17.02 -7.68 7.66
N GLY A 5 -18.06 -7.91 8.46
CA GLY A 5 -19.45 -7.62 8.05
C GLY A 5 -19.72 -6.13 7.84
N LYS A 6 -19.02 -5.26 8.58
CA LYS A 6 -19.18 -3.80 8.49
C LYS A 6 -18.62 -3.23 7.19
N LEU A 7 -17.47 -3.73 6.74
CA LEU A 7 -16.85 -3.32 5.47
C LEU A 7 -17.71 -3.75 4.27
N ILE A 8 -18.22 -4.99 4.31
CA ILE A 8 -19.13 -5.53 3.29
C ILE A 8 -20.39 -4.68 3.20
N SER A 9 -21.03 -4.34 4.33
CA SER A 9 -22.21 -3.48 4.31
C SER A 9 -21.92 -2.11 3.68
N TYR A 10 -20.79 -1.47 4.03
CA TYR A 10 -20.48 -0.14 3.53
C TYR A 10 -20.26 -0.07 2.02
N ILE A 11 -19.59 -1.06 1.43
CA ILE A 11 -19.32 -1.00 -0.02
C ILE A 11 -20.59 -1.23 -0.86
N HIS A 12 -21.61 -1.91 -0.31
CA HIS A 12 -22.91 -2.04 -0.96
C HIS A 12 -23.74 -0.76 -0.94
N GLU A 13 -23.47 0.15 0.00
CA GLU A 13 -24.13 1.46 0.07
C GLU A 13 -23.45 2.49 -0.84
N ARG A 14 -22.11 2.46 -0.91
CA ARG A 14 -21.32 3.40 -1.72
C ARG A 14 -19.91 2.87 -2.00
N PRO A 15 -19.26 3.30 -3.10
CA PRO A 15 -17.84 3.01 -3.30
C PRO A 15 -17.00 3.50 -2.13
N LEU A 16 -16.00 2.71 -1.75
CA LEU A 16 -15.00 3.12 -0.77
C LEU A 16 -13.83 3.74 -1.52
N GLN A 17 -13.41 4.93 -1.09
CA GLN A 17 -12.38 5.69 -1.77
C GLN A 17 -11.23 5.99 -0.82
N TRP A 18 -10.02 5.86 -1.34
CA TRP A 18 -8.80 6.25 -0.64
C TRP A 18 -8.00 7.18 -1.53
N HIS A 19 -7.62 8.34 -0.98
CA HIS A 19 -6.80 9.33 -1.65
C HIS A 19 -5.32 8.98 -1.44
N LEU A 20 -4.63 8.64 -2.52
CA LEU A 20 -3.22 8.27 -2.50
C LEU A 20 -2.39 9.54 -2.68
N VAL A 21 -1.57 9.84 -1.68
CA VAL A 21 -0.63 10.96 -1.70
C VAL A 21 0.78 10.40 -1.49
N THR A 22 1.74 10.88 -2.28
CA THR A 22 3.16 10.51 -2.16
C THR A 22 3.98 11.72 -1.74
N ALA A 23 4.87 11.56 -0.77
CA ALA A 23 5.85 12.58 -0.41
C ALA A 23 7.10 12.46 -1.28
N VAL A 24 7.68 13.60 -1.64
CA VAL A 24 8.98 13.71 -2.31
C VAL A 24 10.00 14.07 -1.24
N ALA A 25 10.92 13.13 -0.96
CA ALA A 25 12.00 13.35 -0.02
C ALA A 25 12.85 14.56 -0.43
N GLY A 26 13.08 15.45 0.53
CA GLY A 26 14.05 16.53 0.42
C GLY A 26 15.49 16.03 0.49
N THR A 27 16.43 16.96 0.31
CA THR A 27 17.86 16.65 0.26
C THR A 27 18.46 16.21 1.60
N HIS A 28 17.74 16.42 2.71
CA HIS A 28 18.21 16.12 4.06
C HIS A 28 17.56 14.86 4.65
N ASP A 29 16.61 14.25 3.94
CA ASP A 29 15.87 13.11 4.45
C ASP A 29 16.67 11.82 4.35
N VAL A 30 16.52 10.99 5.37
CA VAL A 30 17.06 9.63 5.38
C VAL A 30 16.09 8.73 4.63
N ILE A 31 16.51 8.24 3.46
CA ILE A 31 15.64 7.47 2.55
C ILE A 31 15.78 5.94 2.69
N ASN A 32 16.69 5.47 3.55
CA ASN A 32 17.05 4.06 3.71
C ASN A 32 16.98 3.53 5.15
N ASP A 33 16.52 4.34 6.11
CA ASP A 33 16.24 3.90 7.49
C ASP A 33 14.74 4.00 7.77
N PRO A 34 13.99 2.88 7.74
CA PRO A 34 12.54 2.88 7.92
C PRO A 34 12.11 3.18 9.36
N SER A 35 13.04 3.38 10.31
CA SER A 35 12.73 3.81 11.68
C SER A 35 12.59 5.33 11.82
N GLN A 36 13.05 6.10 10.83
CA GLN A 36 12.95 7.56 10.82
C GLN A 36 11.60 8.02 10.29
N ILE A 37 11.07 9.08 10.91
CA ILE A 37 9.88 9.77 10.41
C ILE A 37 10.34 10.83 9.41
N GLN A 38 9.75 10.85 8.22
CA GLN A 38 9.99 11.89 7.23
C GLN A 38 9.50 13.27 7.73
N ALA A 39 10.12 14.34 7.23
CA ALA A 39 9.74 15.69 7.59
C ALA A 39 8.30 15.99 7.12
N GLN A 40 7.51 16.71 7.94
CA GLN A 40 6.11 16.98 7.60
C GLN A 40 5.93 18.05 6.50
N ASP A 41 6.99 18.78 6.19
CA ASP A 41 7.03 19.85 5.19
C ASP A 41 7.48 19.37 3.80
N ASP A 42 7.68 18.06 3.62
CA ASP A 42 7.98 17.47 2.32
C ASP A 42 6.90 17.81 1.28
N GLN A 43 7.36 18.09 0.06
CA GLN A 43 6.46 18.30 -1.06
C GLN A 43 5.63 17.03 -1.26
N THR A 44 4.31 17.18 -1.33
CA THR A 44 3.40 16.08 -1.63
C THR A 44 2.90 16.14 -3.07
N ILE A 45 2.65 14.97 -3.65
CA ILE A 45 2.06 14.78 -4.97
C ILE A 45 0.76 13.98 -4.78
N ASP A 46 -0.33 14.51 -5.34
CA ASP A 46 -1.58 13.76 -5.50
C ASP A 46 -1.39 12.71 -6.59
N ALA A 47 -1.39 11.44 -6.20
CA ALA A 47 -1.24 10.32 -7.13
C ALA A 47 -2.60 9.73 -7.54
N GLY A 48 -3.71 10.28 -7.04
CA GLY A 48 -5.07 9.94 -7.43
C GLY A 48 -5.87 9.21 -6.36
N THR A 49 -6.97 8.60 -6.78
CA THR A 49 -7.95 7.96 -5.87
C THR A 49 -8.13 6.49 -6.21
N LEU A 50 -7.82 5.62 -5.25
CA LEU A 50 -8.21 4.21 -5.31
C LEU A 50 -9.68 4.09 -4.93
N THR A 51 -10.51 3.63 -5.87
CA THR A 51 -11.92 3.35 -5.63
C THR A 51 -12.16 1.85 -5.60
N LEU A 52 -12.61 1.33 -4.46
CA LEU A 52 -13.10 -0.04 -4.34
C LEU A 52 -14.59 -0.04 -4.69
N ASN A 53 -14.95 -0.82 -5.72
CA ASN A 53 -16.32 -0.96 -6.21
C ASN A 53 -17.01 -2.26 -5.78
N SER A 54 -16.24 -3.24 -5.28
CA SER A 54 -16.73 -4.53 -4.83
C SER A 54 -15.72 -5.18 -3.89
N ILE A 55 -16.22 -6.00 -2.96
CA ILE A 55 -15.40 -6.92 -2.15
C ILE A 55 -16.08 -8.28 -2.07
N LYS A 56 -15.31 -9.31 -1.75
CA LYS A 56 -15.82 -10.67 -1.47
C LYS A 56 -15.38 -11.09 -0.08
N SER A 57 -16.22 -11.85 0.62
CA SER A 57 -15.78 -12.52 1.87
C SER A 57 -14.62 -13.45 1.53
N GLU A 58 -13.71 -13.65 2.49
CA GLU A 58 -12.63 -14.63 2.37
C GLU A 58 -13.17 -16.06 2.30
N ASP A 59 -14.35 -16.31 2.88
CA ASP A 59 -15.02 -17.62 2.85
C ASP A 59 -15.31 -18.07 1.41
N GLY A 60 -14.57 -19.07 0.95
CA GLY A 60 -14.69 -19.63 -0.41
C GLY A 60 -14.12 -18.74 -1.52
N ALA A 61 -13.46 -17.62 -1.19
CA ALA A 61 -12.80 -16.78 -2.18
C ALA A 61 -11.32 -17.20 -2.37
N PRO A 62 -10.77 -17.08 -3.60
CA PRO A 62 -9.38 -17.42 -3.88
C PRO A 62 -8.38 -16.37 -3.35
N CYS A 63 -8.74 -15.55 -2.35
CA CYS A 63 -7.85 -14.51 -1.80
C CYS A 63 -6.52 -15.09 -1.26
N THR A 64 -6.51 -16.39 -0.93
CA THR A 64 -5.34 -17.13 -0.47
C THR A 64 -4.27 -17.38 -1.54
N VAL A 65 -4.60 -17.23 -2.83
CA VAL A 65 -3.64 -17.42 -3.94
C VAL A 65 -2.96 -16.12 -4.37
N ILE A 66 -3.35 -14.98 -3.77
CA ILE A 66 -2.78 -13.67 -4.10
C ILE A 66 -1.59 -13.41 -3.17
N THR A 67 -0.44 -13.14 -3.76
CA THR A 67 0.76 -12.71 -3.03
C THR A 67 1.02 -11.23 -3.28
N PHE A 68 1.13 -10.46 -2.20
CA PHE A 68 1.50 -9.03 -2.24
C PHE A 68 3.00 -8.91 -1.93
N ASP A 69 3.83 -8.94 -2.97
CA ASP A 69 5.28 -8.77 -2.84
C ASP A 69 5.66 -7.31 -3.12
N PRO A 70 6.28 -6.61 -2.15
CA PRO A 70 6.64 -5.21 -2.32
C PRO A 70 7.75 -4.97 -3.36
N LEU A 71 8.42 -6.02 -3.85
CA LEU A 71 9.44 -5.93 -4.90
C LEU A 71 8.93 -6.29 -6.31
N VAL A 72 7.64 -6.64 -6.46
CA VAL A 72 6.99 -6.75 -7.78
C VAL A 72 6.51 -5.36 -8.18
N LEU A 73 7.37 -4.62 -8.88
CA LEU A 73 7.16 -3.19 -9.18
C LEU A 73 6.88 -2.94 -10.69
N PRO A 74 6.05 -1.94 -11.03
CA PRO A 74 5.84 -1.53 -12.42
C PRO A 74 7.04 -0.72 -12.94
N PRO A 75 7.14 -0.51 -14.28
CA PRO A 75 8.13 0.38 -14.86
C PRO A 75 8.06 1.79 -14.25
N GLY A 76 9.23 2.36 -13.94
CA GLY A 76 9.34 3.69 -13.33
C GLY A 76 9.37 3.70 -11.80
N ILE A 77 9.24 2.55 -11.12
CA ILE A 77 9.40 2.42 -9.68
C ILE A 77 10.51 1.40 -9.39
N GLN A 78 11.40 1.74 -8.46
CA GLN A 78 12.53 0.91 -8.05
C GLN A 78 12.57 0.80 -6.51
N PRO A 79 13.07 -0.32 -5.97
CA PRO A 79 13.26 -0.44 -4.53
C PRO A 79 14.33 0.54 -4.05
N SER A 80 14.17 1.03 -2.83
CA SER A 80 15.22 1.77 -2.13
C SER A 80 16.26 0.82 -1.54
N ASP A 81 17.34 1.41 -1.02
CA ASP A 81 18.39 0.72 -0.27
C ASP A 81 18.01 0.41 1.19
N ASP A 82 16.71 0.48 1.55
CA ASP A 82 16.23 0.04 2.86
C ASP A 82 16.48 -1.47 3.02
N PRO A 83 17.32 -1.90 3.99
CA PRO A 83 17.62 -3.32 4.19
C PRO A 83 16.40 -4.14 4.63
N ILE A 84 15.41 -3.51 5.26
CA ILE A 84 14.15 -4.16 5.65
C ILE A 84 13.28 -4.43 4.42
N LEU A 85 13.25 -3.53 3.43
CA LEU A 85 12.50 -3.74 2.20
C LEU A 85 12.94 -5.02 1.48
N GLN A 86 14.25 -5.27 1.43
CA GLN A 86 14.84 -6.43 0.74
C GLN A 86 14.42 -7.78 1.34
N ILE A 87 14.21 -7.84 2.65
CA ILE A 87 13.79 -9.08 3.35
C ILE A 87 12.26 -9.27 3.39
N ARG A 88 11.47 -8.30 2.90
CA ARG A 88 9.99 -8.38 2.86
C ARG A 88 9.46 -9.07 1.61
N SER A 89 10.30 -9.32 0.61
CA SER A 89 9.93 -10.11 -0.55
C SER A 89 10.01 -11.60 -0.23
N TYR A 90 9.05 -12.36 -0.75
CA TYR A 90 9.06 -13.82 -0.65
C TYR A 90 10.00 -14.47 -1.67
N ARG A 91 10.50 -13.69 -2.64
CA ARG A 91 11.25 -14.20 -3.81
C ARG A 91 12.77 -14.21 -3.61
N THR A 92 13.24 -13.98 -2.39
CA THR A 92 14.67 -13.98 -2.07
C THR A 92 15.14 -15.39 -1.71
N LEU A 93 15.14 -16.30 -2.69
CA LEU A 93 16.04 -17.46 -2.89
C LEU A 93 16.05 -17.83 -4.39
#